data_AF-A0A0B2WM57-F1
#
_entry.id   AF-A0A0B2WM57-F1
#
_cell.length_a   1.000
_cell.length_b   1.000
_cell.length_c   1.000
_cell.angle_alpha   90.00
_cell.angle_beta   90.00
_cell.angle_gamma   90.00
#
_symmetry.space_group_name_H-M   'P 1'
#
loop_
_entity.id
_entity.type
_entity.pdbx_description
1 polymer ?
#
loop_
_entity_poly.entity_id
_entity_poly.type
_entity_poly.pdbx_seq_one_letter_code
_entity_poly.pdbx_strand_id
1 'polypeptide(L)'
;MGIGRSYQHILMIAAVWAVLFFIAYLGLVLNQDDVNFIKMPFTRSTVRPRSAVRPRYVFVDLGANRADSLDIFLQRREAKFQYEFPRPEWARHDEADIYLFEGNPGFNEALVEAKQRCLLEGINVNIFPSTIVDVRDGTRTFFLDTVNHDHDYWGSSTYAHHQDALKSGSNGTELTAVDISRWLLMNTLPHDFVVVKMDIEGSEYDVIPHMADMGASSVIDYLFVEWHYTLPEQDAIQRAQVAADTLVANGVNMPHYDSPS
;
A
#
# COMPACT_ATOMS: atom_id res chain seq x y z
N MET A 1 -49.71 46.37 -39.44
CA MET A 1 -48.54 45.86 -38.68
C MET A 1 -48.96 45.65 -37.24
N GLY A 2 -48.94 44.41 -36.73
CA GLY A 2 -49.30 44.14 -35.32
C GLY A 2 -49.84 42.75 -34.96
N ILE A 3 -49.76 41.74 -35.84
CA ILE A 3 -50.24 40.37 -35.53
C ILE A 3 -49.18 39.52 -34.79
N GLY A 4 -47.95 40.02 -34.64
CA GLY A 4 -46.82 39.28 -34.06
C GLY A 4 -46.75 39.20 -32.52
N ARG A 5 -47.48 40.04 -31.76
CA ARG A 5 -47.44 40.02 -30.29
C ARG A 5 -48.39 39.00 -29.65
N SER A 6 -49.49 38.63 -30.30
CA SER A 6 -50.49 37.73 -29.71
C SER A 6 -49.99 36.28 -29.61
N TYR A 7 -49.27 35.79 -30.62
CA TYR A 7 -48.75 34.41 -30.64
C TYR A 7 -47.66 34.14 -29.61
N GLN A 8 -46.81 35.14 -29.30
CA GLN A 8 -45.74 34.99 -28.30
C GLN A 8 -46.31 34.91 -26.87
N HIS A 9 -47.38 35.64 -26.56
CA HIS A 9 -48.06 35.54 -25.27
C HIS A 9 -48.79 34.20 -25.09
N ILE A 10 -49.42 33.67 -26.14
CA ILE A 10 -50.09 32.37 -26.10
C ILE A 10 -49.08 31.23 -25.93
N LEU A 11 -47.94 31.27 -26.62
CA LEU A 11 -46.86 30.29 -26.49
C LEU A 11 -46.21 30.32 -25.11
N MET A 12 -46.02 31.51 -24.53
CA MET A 12 -45.45 31.66 -23.18
C MET A 12 -46.41 31.13 -22.11
N ILE A 13 -47.72 31.39 -22.24
CA ILE A 13 -48.74 30.85 -21.32
C ILE A 13 -48.82 29.33 -21.43
N ALA A 14 -48.79 28.77 -22.65
CA ALA A 14 -48.78 27.32 -22.85
C ALA A 14 -47.53 26.64 -22.26
N ALA A 15 -46.35 27.27 -22.37
CA ALA A 15 -45.12 26.76 -21.78
C ALA A 15 -45.15 26.77 -20.25
N VAL A 16 -45.69 27.82 -19.63
CA VAL A 16 -45.86 27.89 -18.17
C VAL A 16 -46.84 26.82 -17.67
N TRP A 17 -47.95 26.60 -18.38
CA TRP A 17 -48.88 25.53 -18.03
C TRP A 17 -48.28 24.13 -18.23
N ALA A 18 -47.45 23.91 -19.25
CA ALA A 18 -46.77 22.63 -19.45
C ALA A 18 -45.77 22.31 -18.32
N VAL A 19 -45.01 23.31 -17.85
CA VAL A 19 -44.08 23.16 -16.72
C VAL A 19 -44.83 22.90 -15.42
N LEU A 20 -45.93 23.62 -15.15
CA LEU A 20 -46.75 23.39 -13.97
C LEU A 20 -47.42 22.00 -13.99
N PHE A 21 -47.86 21.54 -15.16
CA PHE A 21 -48.40 20.18 -15.31
C PHE A 21 -47.33 19.11 -15.13
N PHE A 22 -46.09 19.36 -15.57
CA PHE A 22 -44.97 18.44 -15.39
C PHE A 22 -44.54 18.36 -13.92
N ILE A 23 -44.52 19.48 -13.19
CA ILE A 23 -44.22 19.51 -11.75
C ILE A 23 -45.33 18.81 -10.95
N ALA A 24 -46.61 19.03 -11.31
CA ALA A 24 -47.74 18.33 -10.69
C ALA A 24 -47.73 16.82 -11.00
N TYR A 25 -47.38 16.42 -12.22
CA TYR A 25 -47.23 15.01 -12.61
C TYR A 25 -46.06 14.35 -11.87
N LEU A 26 -44.91 15.03 -11.76
CA LEU A 26 -43.75 14.52 -11.01
C LEU A 26 -44.07 14.42 -9.51
N GLY A 27 -44.83 15.38 -8.96
CA GLY A 27 -45.34 15.33 -7.59
C GLY A 27 -46.38 14.23 -7.36
N LEU A 28 -47.15 13.84 -8.39
CA LEU A 28 -48.10 12.72 -8.31
C LEU A 28 -47.40 11.36 -8.42
N VAL A 29 -46.37 11.26 -9.26
CA VAL A 29 -45.56 10.04 -9.45
C VAL A 29 -44.66 9.76 -8.24
N LEU A 30 -44.12 10.80 -7.59
CA LEU A 30 -43.29 10.66 -6.39
C LEU A 30 -44.10 10.45 -5.09
N ASN A 31 -45.43 10.54 -5.15
CA ASN A 31 -46.32 10.44 -3.99
C ASN A 31 -47.28 9.23 -4.09
N GLN A 32 -46.94 8.24 -4.93
CA GLN A 32 -47.66 6.97 -5.06
C GLN A 32 -46.96 5.77 -4.40
N ASP A 33 -45.87 6.00 -3.65
CA ASP A 33 -45.33 4.98 -2.76
C ASP A 33 -45.96 5.15 -1.38
N ASP A 34 -47.24 4.79 -1.23
CA ASP A 34 -47.72 4.36 0.07
C ASP A 34 -48.98 3.46 0.08
N VAL A 35 -48.77 2.32 0.74
CA VAL A 35 -49.73 1.45 1.45
C VAL A 35 -50.78 0.68 0.63
N ASN A 36 -50.43 -0.56 0.29
CA ASN A 36 -51.40 -1.67 0.32
C ASN A 36 -50.92 -2.77 1.27
N PHE A 37 -51.56 -2.81 2.45
CA PHE A 37 -51.40 -3.81 3.49
C PHE A 37 -52.03 -5.13 3.02
N ILE A 38 -51.23 -6.04 2.47
CA ILE A 38 -51.61 -7.44 2.32
C ILE A 38 -50.79 -8.23 3.34
N LYS A 39 -51.46 -8.78 4.37
CA LYS A 39 -50.91 -9.81 5.25
C LYS A 39 -50.65 -11.07 4.40
N MET A 40 -49.44 -11.19 3.85
CA MET A 40 -48.91 -12.44 3.34
C MET A 40 -48.01 -13.08 4.40
N PRO A 41 -48.02 -14.41 4.56
CA PRO A 41 -47.16 -15.09 5.52
C PRO A 41 -45.70 -14.84 5.11
N PHE A 42 -44.91 -14.38 6.07
CA PHE A 42 -43.50 -14.11 5.92
C PHE A 42 -42.75 -15.41 5.58
N THR A 43 -42.63 -15.72 4.29
CA THR A 43 -41.57 -16.62 3.84
C THR A 43 -40.28 -15.81 3.86
N ARG A 44 -39.36 -16.26 4.72
CA ARG A 44 -38.01 -15.73 4.88
C ARG A 44 -37.32 -15.84 3.51
N SER A 45 -37.41 -14.79 2.70
CA SER A 45 -36.56 -14.65 1.53
C SER A 45 -35.14 -14.56 2.05
N THR A 46 -34.37 -15.63 1.84
CA THR A 46 -32.93 -15.61 2.03
C THR A 46 -32.37 -14.67 0.96
N VAL A 47 -32.35 -13.38 1.27
CA VAL A 47 -31.43 -12.45 0.63
C VAL A 47 -30.07 -13.10 0.83
N ARG A 48 -29.48 -13.65 -0.25
CA ARG A 48 -28.10 -14.12 -0.21
C ARG A 48 -27.28 -12.90 0.22
N PRO A 49 -26.46 -12.99 1.28
CA PRO A 49 -25.57 -11.89 1.60
C PRO A 49 -24.78 -11.56 0.33
N ARG A 50 -24.64 -10.25 0.00
CA ARG A 50 -23.58 -9.80 -0.92
C ARG A 50 -22.33 -10.57 -0.48
N SER A 51 -21.66 -11.27 -1.40
CA SER A 51 -20.46 -12.04 -1.05
C SER A 51 -19.57 -11.11 -0.21
N ALA A 52 -19.35 -11.47 1.05
CA ALA A 52 -18.41 -10.74 1.87
C ALA A 52 -17.09 -10.75 1.08
N VAL A 53 -16.56 -9.57 0.78
CA VAL A 53 -15.25 -9.47 0.13
C VAL A 53 -14.29 -10.21 1.07
N ARG A 54 -13.68 -11.28 0.56
CA ARG A 54 -12.72 -12.05 1.36
C ARG A 54 -11.52 -11.13 1.63
N PRO A 55 -11.08 -10.97 2.89
CA PRO A 55 -9.80 -10.36 3.22
C PRO A 55 -8.67 -10.84 2.32
N ARG A 56 -7.81 -9.92 1.88
CA ARG A 56 -6.57 -10.27 1.19
C ARG A 56 -5.48 -10.55 2.21
N TYR A 57 -4.58 -11.48 1.91
CA TYR A 57 -3.34 -11.63 2.64
C TYR A 57 -2.27 -10.91 1.83
N VAL A 58 -1.62 -9.89 2.40
CA VAL A 58 -0.69 -9.01 1.70
C VAL A 58 0.67 -9.08 2.36
N PHE A 59 1.71 -9.28 1.57
CA PHE A 59 3.10 -9.20 2.01
C PHE A 59 3.84 -8.11 1.24
N VAL A 60 4.46 -7.19 1.97
CA VAL A 60 5.21 -6.07 1.41
C VAL A 60 6.64 -6.13 1.95
N ASP A 61 7.60 -6.29 1.06
CA ASP A 61 9.02 -6.33 1.36
C ASP A 61 9.68 -5.02 0.90
N LEU A 62 10.16 -4.23 1.87
CA LEU A 62 10.82 -2.96 1.64
C LEU A 62 12.33 -3.18 1.83
N GLY A 63 13.07 -3.04 0.73
CA GLY A 63 14.46 -3.48 0.60
C GLY A 63 14.55 -4.97 0.37
N ALA A 64 13.92 -5.41 -0.71
CA ALA A 64 13.81 -6.82 -1.06
C ALA A 64 15.14 -7.42 -1.53
N ASN A 65 16.11 -6.60 -1.94
CA ASN A 65 17.46 -7.01 -2.32
C ASN A 65 17.40 -8.16 -3.37
N ARG A 66 18.08 -9.29 -3.13
CA ARG A 66 18.04 -10.50 -3.98
C ARG A 66 16.78 -11.36 -3.81
N ALA A 67 15.75 -10.87 -3.13
CA ALA A 67 14.51 -11.57 -2.78
C ALA A 67 14.70 -12.77 -1.82
N ASP A 68 15.71 -12.75 -0.95
CA ASP A 68 15.91 -13.81 0.06
C ASP A 68 14.73 -13.88 1.04
N SER A 69 14.19 -12.72 1.46
CA SER A 69 13.03 -12.62 2.34
C SER A 69 11.74 -13.16 1.70
N LEU A 70 11.62 -13.11 0.37
CA LEU A 70 10.53 -13.76 -0.36
C LEU A 70 10.58 -15.28 -0.19
N ASP A 71 11.76 -15.87 -0.31
CA ASP A 71 11.93 -17.32 -0.20
C ASP A 71 11.67 -17.81 1.24
N ILE A 72 12.03 -17.00 2.23
CA ILE A 72 11.67 -17.22 3.65
C ILE A 72 10.14 -17.13 3.84
N PHE A 73 9.51 -16.06 3.33
CA PHE A 73 8.06 -15.87 3.40
C PHE A 73 7.29 -17.03 2.77
N LEU A 74 7.73 -17.50 1.61
CA LEU A 74 7.14 -18.65 0.91
C LEU A 74 7.53 -20.01 1.55
N GLN A 75 8.29 -20.01 2.65
CA GLN A 75 8.74 -21.20 3.37
C GLN A 75 9.47 -22.21 2.47
N ARG A 76 10.31 -21.71 1.54
CA ARG A 76 11.08 -22.56 0.65
C ARG A 76 12.16 -23.32 1.42
N ARG A 77 12.38 -24.59 1.06
CA ARG A 77 13.36 -25.46 1.75
C ARG A 77 14.80 -24.96 1.69
N GLU A 78 15.15 -24.27 0.60
CA GLU A 78 16.48 -23.73 0.32
C GLU A 78 16.64 -22.30 0.85
N ALA A 79 15.65 -21.76 1.58
CA ALA A 79 15.73 -20.40 2.11
C ALA A 79 16.99 -20.25 2.96
N LYS A 80 17.76 -19.19 2.68
CA LYS A 80 19.08 -18.94 3.30
C LYS A 80 19.00 -18.87 4.82
N PHE A 81 17.84 -18.50 5.36
CA PHE A 81 17.62 -18.28 6.78
C PHE A 81 16.27 -18.82 7.26
N GLN A 82 16.13 -18.99 8.58
CA GLN A 82 14.90 -19.46 9.20
C GLN A 82 14.27 -18.35 10.04
N TYR A 83 13.29 -17.67 9.45
CA TYR A 83 12.39 -16.75 10.14
C TYR A 83 10.96 -17.11 9.74
N GLU A 84 10.00 -16.92 10.64
CA GLU A 84 8.59 -17.21 10.36
C GLU A 84 7.79 -15.90 10.31
N PHE A 85 7.32 -15.56 9.11
CA PHE A 85 6.36 -14.48 8.94
C PHE A 85 4.95 -14.97 9.32
N PRO A 86 4.16 -14.14 10.02
CA PRO A 86 2.82 -14.50 10.45
C PRO A 86 1.90 -14.59 9.24
N ARG A 87 0.96 -15.53 9.28
CA ARG A 87 -0.12 -15.65 8.28
C ARG A 87 -1.47 -15.76 8.98
N PRO A 88 -2.56 -15.36 8.33
CA PRO A 88 -3.88 -15.64 8.86
C PRO A 88 -4.22 -17.13 8.68
N GLU A 89 -5.04 -17.68 9.58
CA GLU A 89 -5.44 -19.10 9.53
C GLU A 89 -6.10 -19.50 8.20
N TRP A 90 -6.77 -18.55 7.54
CA TRP A 90 -7.56 -18.75 6.34
C TRP A 90 -6.79 -18.61 5.02
N ALA A 91 -5.49 -18.30 5.03
CA ALA A 91 -4.65 -18.27 3.83
C ALA A 91 -3.31 -18.97 4.02
N ARG A 92 -2.72 -19.40 2.91
CA ARG A 92 -1.33 -19.84 2.82
C ARG A 92 -0.44 -18.72 2.28
N HIS A 93 0.88 -18.84 2.46
CA HIS A 93 1.84 -17.85 1.95
C HIS A 93 1.84 -17.71 0.42
N ASP A 94 1.63 -18.82 -0.30
CA ASP A 94 1.51 -18.84 -1.76
C ASP A 94 0.20 -18.22 -2.29
N GLU A 95 -0.73 -17.85 -1.41
CA GLU A 95 -1.98 -17.15 -1.75
C GLU A 95 -1.91 -15.64 -1.48
N ALA A 96 -0.79 -15.13 -0.96
CA ALA A 96 -0.63 -13.72 -0.65
C ALA A 96 -0.46 -12.87 -1.91
N ASP A 97 -0.93 -11.62 -1.86
CA ASP A 97 -0.52 -10.58 -2.78
C ASP A 97 0.84 -10.03 -2.33
N ILE A 98 1.87 -10.29 -3.13
CA ILE A 98 3.26 -10.01 -2.76
C ILE A 98 3.79 -8.80 -3.53
N TYR A 99 4.47 -7.89 -2.82
CA TYR A 99 5.04 -6.67 -3.36
C TYR A 99 6.47 -6.47 -2.85
N LEU A 100 7.44 -6.40 -3.78
CA LEU A 100 8.86 -6.28 -3.47
C LEU A 100 9.39 -4.94 -3.96
N PHE A 101 9.87 -4.09 -3.05
CA PHE A 101 10.47 -2.80 -3.35
C PHE A 101 11.98 -2.86 -3.16
N GLU A 102 12.75 -2.40 -4.14
CA GLU A 102 14.20 -2.37 -4.05
C GLU A 102 14.78 -1.13 -4.70
N GLY A 103 15.59 -0.39 -3.96
CA GLY A 103 16.21 0.84 -4.41
C GLY A 103 17.41 0.63 -5.30
N ASN A 104 18.29 -0.32 -4.96
CA ASN A 104 19.55 -0.57 -5.63
C ASN A 104 19.32 -1.29 -6.98
N PRO A 105 19.64 -0.63 -8.13
CA PRO A 105 19.48 -1.24 -9.45
C PRO A 105 20.29 -2.52 -9.66
N GLY A 106 21.33 -2.76 -8.85
CA GLY A 106 22.13 -3.99 -8.87
C GLY A 106 21.33 -5.26 -8.59
N PHE A 107 20.15 -5.15 -7.97
CA PHE A 107 19.28 -6.29 -7.68
C PHE A 107 18.11 -6.46 -8.66
N ASN A 108 18.01 -5.61 -9.68
CA ASN A 108 16.90 -5.67 -10.63
C ASN A 108 16.80 -7.03 -11.34
N GLU A 109 17.93 -7.62 -11.71
CA GLU A 109 17.96 -8.94 -12.34
C GLU A 109 17.43 -10.01 -11.39
N ALA A 110 17.91 -10.03 -10.14
CA ALA A 110 17.45 -10.98 -9.11
C ALA A 110 15.94 -10.87 -8.86
N LEU A 111 15.38 -9.66 -8.81
CA LEU A 111 13.93 -9.47 -8.66
C LEU A 111 13.14 -10.02 -9.86
N VAL A 112 13.63 -9.82 -11.08
CA VAL A 112 12.99 -10.35 -12.29
C VAL A 112 13.04 -11.88 -12.28
N GLU A 113 14.18 -12.47 -11.93
CA GLU A 113 14.33 -13.92 -11.80
C GLU A 113 13.40 -14.51 -10.73
N ALA A 114 13.33 -13.89 -9.55
CA ALA A 114 12.45 -14.30 -8.46
C ALA A 114 10.97 -14.26 -8.89
N LYS A 115 10.55 -13.19 -9.60
CA LYS A 115 9.21 -13.08 -10.16
C LYS A 115 8.91 -14.18 -11.20
N GLN A 116 9.86 -14.47 -12.09
CA GLN A 116 9.71 -15.53 -13.09
C GLN A 116 9.59 -16.91 -12.43
N ARG A 117 10.43 -17.19 -11.42
CA ARG A 117 10.38 -18.43 -10.62
C ARG A 117 9.02 -18.61 -9.96
N CYS A 118 8.50 -17.57 -9.29
CA CYS A 118 7.19 -17.62 -8.65
C CYS A 118 6.05 -17.79 -9.67
N LEU A 119 6.15 -17.14 -10.84
CA LEU A 119 5.15 -17.27 -11.90
C LEU A 119 5.03 -18.71 -12.42
N LEU A 120 6.15 -19.43 -12.54
CA LEU A 120 6.16 -20.85 -12.93
C LEU A 120 5.46 -21.76 -11.91
N GLU A 121 5.40 -21.32 -10.65
CA GLU A 121 4.71 -22.00 -9.55
C GLU A 121 3.25 -21.53 -9.37
N GLY A 122 2.79 -20.58 -10.19
CA GLY A 122 1.45 -19.99 -10.09
C GLY A 122 1.31 -18.92 -9.01
N ILE A 123 2.42 -18.44 -8.45
CA ILE A 123 2.47 -17.40 -7.41
C ILE A 123 2.67 -16.04 -8.08
N ASN A 124 1.80 -15.08 -7.79
CA ASN A 124 1.90 -13.74 -8.35
C ASN A 124 2.75 -12.82 -7.45
N VAL A 125 3.82 -12.27 -8.02
CA VAL A 125 4.73 -11.33 -7.34
C VAL A 125 4.81 -10.03 -8.13
N ASN A 126 4.59 -8.91 -7.44
CA ASN A 126 4.76 -7.57 -7.97
C ASN A 126 6.13 -7.05 -7.54
N ILE A 127 6.90 -6.49 -8.47
CA ILE A 127 8.24 -5.97 -8.21
C ILE A 127 8.29 -4.49 -8.57
N PHE A 128 8.99 -3.72 -7.74
CA PHE A 128 9.31 -2.30 -7.93
C PHE A 128 10.84 -2.17 -7.92
N PRO A 129 11.51 -2.57 -9.03
CA PRO A 129 12.96 -2.44 -9.17
C PRO A 129 13.35 -0.96 -9.24
N SER A 130 14.54 -0.63 -8.73
CA SER A 130 15.07 0.74 -8.71
C SER A 130 14.07 1.79 -8.19
N THR A 131 13.36 1.43 -7.12
CA THR A 131 12.32 2.24 -6.49
C THR A 131 12.63 2.41 -5.01
N ILE A 132 12.92 3.66 -4.63
CA ILE A 132 13.24 4.05 -3.26
C ILE A 132 11.96 4.12 -2.44
N VAL A 133 11.98 3.47 -1.28
CA VAL A 133 10.97 3.62 -0.23
C VAL A 133 11.26 4.91 0.52
N ASP A 134 10.32 5.86 0.51
CA ASP A 134 10.50 7.20 1.06
C ASP A 134 9.19 7.72 1.69
N VAL A 135 9.21 8.97 2.15
CA VAL A 135 8.07 9.69 2.75
C VAL A 135 7.31 10.56 1.74
N ARG A 136 7.77 10.61 0.49
CA ARG A 136 7.16 11.38 -0.61
C ARG A 136 7.39 10.69 -1.95
N ASP A 137 6.43 10.79 -2.85
CA ASP A 137 6.65 10.39 -4.24
C ASP A 137 7.53 11.40 -4.97
N GLY A 138 8.26 10.91 -5.96
CA GLY A 138 9.00 11.74 -6.90
C GLY A 138 10.35 11.13 -7.23
N THR A 139 11.39 11.93 -7.12
CA THR A 139 12.77 11.51 -7.36
C THR A 139 13.57 11.73 -6.09
N ARG A 140 14.42 10.76 -5.72
CA ARG A 140 15.33 10.83 -4.59
C ARG A 140 16.73 10.48 -5.05
N THR A 141 17.72 11.24 -4.59
CA THR A 141 19.12 10.89 -4.76
C THR A 141 19.42 9.64 -3.94
N PHE A 142 19.89 8.59 -4.61
CA PHE A 142 20.31 7.34 -3.99
C PHE A 142 21.81 7.14 -4.19
N PHE A 143 22.53 6.90 -3.11
CA PHE A 143 23.98 6.72 -3.16
C PHE A 143 24.28 5.23 -3.22
N LEU A 144 24.84 4.79 -4.35
CA LEU A 144 25.23 3.40 -4.54
C LEU A 144 26.57 3.13 -3.88
N ASP A 145 26.64 2.06 -3.10
CA ASP A 145 27.90 1.40 -2.80
C ASP A 145 28.39 0.71 -4.08
N THR A 146 29.64 0.96 -4.45
CA THR A 146 30.32 0.41 -5.63
C THR A 146 31.64 -0.25 -5.27
N VAL A 147 31.96 -0.31 -3.97
CA VAL A 147 33.28 -0.73 -3.48
C VAL A 147 33.16 -2.05 -2.71
N ASN A 148 32.05 -2.32 -2.04
CA ASN A 148 31.89 -3.54 -1.25
C ASN A 148 31.31 -4.70 -2.06
N HIS A 149 32.12 -5.24 -2.98
CA HIS A 149 31.77 -6.42 -3.78
C HIS A 149 31.56 -7.69 -2.92
N ASP A 150 32.19 -7.76 -1.74
CA ASP A 150 32.16 -8.93 -0.86
C ASP A 150 30.89 -8.98 0.03
N HIS A 151 30.11 -7.89 0.08
CA HIS A 151 28.84 -7.77 0.82
C HIS A 151 27.73 -7.20 -0.07
N ASP A 152 27.75 -7.53 -1.36
CA ASP A 152 26.64 -7.25 -2.27
C ASP A 152 26.21 -5.77 -2.39
N TYR A 153 27.09 -4.80 -2.11
CA TYR A 153 26.76 -3.37 -2.14
C TYR A 153 25.70 -2.92 -1.10
N TRP A 154 25.60 -3.62 0.05
CA TRP A 154 24.70 -3.29 1.17
C TRP A 154 24.82 -1.84 1.67
N GLY A 155 25.93 -1.15 1.45
CA GLY A 155 26.06 0.25 1.88
C GLY A 155 25.33 1.29 1.03
N SER A 156 24.38 0.89 0.18
CA SER A 156 23.63 1.80 -0.68
C SER A 156 22.44 2.41 0.08
N SER A 157 22.38 3.73 0.22
CA SER A 157 21.32 4.37 0.99
C SER A 157 20.92 5.73 0.44
N THR A 158 19.89 6.34 1.03
CA THR A 158 19.53 7.74 0.79
C THR A 158 20.41 8.73 1.58
N TYR A 159 21.28 8.25 2.47
CA TYR A 159 22.18 9.07 3.27
C TYR A 159 23.53 9.24 2.56
N ALA A 160 23.82 10.49 2.16
CA ALA A 160 25.10 10.86 1.55
C ALA A 160 26.33 10.56 2.44
N HIS A 161 26.12 10.48 3.75
CA HIS A 161 27.16 10.24 4.75
C HIS A 161 27.35 8.76 5.11
N HIS A 162 26.63 7.84 4.46
CA HIS A 162 26.89 6.41 4.62
C HIS A 162 28.37 6.13 4.28
N GLN A 163 29.07 5.42 5.17
CA GLN A 163 30.52 5.29 5.08
C GLN A 163 30.96 4.69 3.73
N ASP A 164 30.15 3.82 3.16
CA ASP A 164 30.43 3.18 1.87
C ASP A 164 30.01 4.05 0.68
N ALA A 165 28.94 4.86 0.79
CA ALA A 165 28.62 5.91 -0.18
C ALA A 165 29.75 6.96 -0.29
N LEU A 166 30.36 7.32 0.84
CA LEU A 166 31.53 8.21 0.87
C LEU A 166 32.77 7.56 0.22
N LYS A 167 32.99 6.25 0.44
CA LYS A 167 34.09 5.50 -0.20
C LYS A 167 33.87 5.33 -1.71
N SER A 168 32.62 5.28 -2.16
CA SER A 168 32.21 5.26 -3.58
C SER A 168 32.22 6.63 -4.27
N GLY A 169 32.65 7.69 -3.56
CA GLY A 169 32.78 9.04 -4.12
C GLY A 169 31.48 9.85 -4.13
N SER A 170 30.43 9.39 -3.45
CA SER A 170 29.14 10.07 -3.30
C SER A 170 28.44 10.42 -4.62
N ASN A 171 28.71 9.68 -5.71
CA ASN A 171 27.98 9.83 -6.97
C ASN A 171 26.58 9.23 -6.82
N GLY A 172 25.65 10.03 -6.28
CA GLY A 172 24.25 9.69 -6.19
C GLY A 172 23.61 9.56 -7.58
N THR A 173 22.73 8.57 -7.74
CA THR A 173 21.86 8.42 -8.91
C THR A 173 20.45 8.84 -8.51
N GLU A 174 19.79 9.60 -9.37
CA GLU A 174 18.39 9.97 -9.18
C GLU A 174 17.49 8.79 -9.52
N LEU A 175 16.77 8.27 -8.53
CA LEU A 175 15.86 7.14 -8.67
C LEU A 175 14.44 7.53 -8.29
N THR A 176 13.47 6.77 -8.80
CA THR A 176 12.05 6.95 -8.43
C THR A 176 11.89 6.69 -6.95
N ALA A 177 11.18 7.57 -6.25
CA ALA A 177 10.81 7.40 -4.85
C ALA A 177 9.29 7.27 -4.73
N VAL A 178 8.86 6.44 -3.77
CA VAL A 178 7.46 6.19 -3.44
C VAL A 178 7.20 6.52 -1.99
N ASP A 179 6.16 7.32 -1.73
CA ASP A 179 5.61 7.45 -0.38
C ASP A 179 4.95 6.12 0.01
N ILE A 180 5.66 5.31 0.80
CA ILE A 180 5.20 3.96 1.12
C ILE A 180 3.97 3.97 2.04
N SER A 181 3.83 4.98 2.88
CA SER A 181 2.67 5.13 3.77
C SER A 181 1.42 5.39 2.94
N ARG A 182 1.52 6.32 1.98
CA ARG A 182 0.45 6.59 1.03
C ARG A 182 0.15 5.36 0.16
N TRP A 183 1.18 4.66 -0.31
CA TRP A 183 1.01 3.45 -1.11
C TRP A 183 0.24 2.37 -0.34
N LEU A 184 0.59 2.09 0.92
CA LEU A 184 -0.10 1.10 1.77
C LEU A 184 -1.59 1.49 1.94
N LEU A 185 -1.86 2.73 2.33
CA LEU A 185 -3.22 3.24 2.53
C LEU A 185 -4.09 3.21 1.26
N MET A 186 -3.48 3.27 0.08
CA MET A 186 -4.19 3.24 -1.20
C MET A 186 -4.32 1.85 -1.81
N ASN A 187 -3.50 0.87 -1.40
CA ASN A 187 -3.45 -0.46 -2.01
C ASN A 187 -3.92 -1.58 -1.09
N THR A 188 -4.27 -1.25 0.17
CA THR A 188 -4.79 -2.19 1.17
C THR A 188 -6.05 -1.64 1.82
N LEU A 189 -6.80 -2.51 2.49
CA LEU A 189 -8.02 -2.17 3.22
C LEU A 189 -7.85 -2.55 4.70
N PRO A 190 -8.54 -1.88 5.64
CA PRO A 190 -8.46 -2.22 7.06
C PRO A 190 -8.92 -3.64 7.45
N HIS A 191 -9.45 -4.41 6.50
CA HIS A 191 -9.84 -5.81 6.71
C HIS A 191 -8.92 -6.81 5.99
N ASP A 192 -7.92 -6.33 5.25
CA ASP A 192 -6.83 -7.18 4.76
C ASP A 192 -5.94 -7.58 5.94
N PHE A 193 -5.18 -8.65 5.77
CA PHE A 193 -4.10 -9.04 6.69
C PHE A 193 -2.77 -8.64 6.05
N VAL A 194 -2.10 -7.62 6.58
CA VAL A 194 -0.95 -6.99 5.95
C VAL A 194 0.31 -7.18 6.80
N VAL A 195 1.31 -7.80 6.18
CA VAL A 195 2.64 -8.00 6.74
C VAL A 195 3.64 -7.15 5.97
N VAL A 196 4.38 -6.30 6.67
CA VAL A 196 5.42 -5.45 6.10
C VAL A 196 6.77 -5.84 6.70
N LYS A 197 7.75 -6.15 5.86
CA LYS A 197 9.18 -6.23 6.23
C LYS A 197 9.89 -4.98 5.74
N MET A 198 10.75 -4.42 6.57
CA MET A 198 11.47 -3.18 6.30
C MET A 198 12.92 -3.29 6.72
N ASP A 199 13.79 -3.04 5.75
CA ASP A 199 15.25 -3.03 5.86
C ASP A 199 15.71 -2.23 4.63
N ILE A 200 15.85 -0.92 4.83
CA ILE A 200 16.00 0.10 3.79
C ILE A 200 17.17 1.03 4.11
N GLU A 201 18.20 0.46 4.75
CA GLU A 201 19.53 1.02 4.94
C GLU A 201 19.50 2.45 5.55
N GLY A 202 18.75 2.62 6.64
CA GLY A 202 18.66 3.86 7.42
C GLY A 202 17.43 4.71 7.11
N SER A 203 16.73 4.45 6.00
CA SER A 203 15.52 5.22 5.66
C SER A 203 14.35 4.91 6.62
N GLU A 204 14.48 3.90 7.48
CA GLU A 204 13.47 3.54 8.51
C GLU A 204 13.20 4.72 9.46
N TYR A 205 14.24 5.50 9.77
CA TYR A 205 14.15 6.62 10.72
C TYR A 205 13.33 7.81 10.20
N ASP A 206 13.12 7.91 8.88
CA ASP A 206 12.20 8.86 8.28
C ASP A 206 10.82 8.22 8.03
N VAL A 207 10.81 6.97 7.56
CA VAL A 207 9.59 6.27 7.13
C VAL A 207 8.70 5.89 8.31
N ILE A 208 9.26 5.41 9.43
CA ILE A 208 8.45 4.98 10.60
C ILE A 208 7.69 6.15 11.24
N PRO A 209 8.31 7.32 11.51
CA PRO A 209 7.57 8.53 11.89
C PRO A 209 6.47 8.91 10.90
N HIS A 210 6.77 8.89 9.60
CA HIS A 210 5.79 9.22 8.57
C HIS A 210 4.62 8.23 8.53
N MET A 211 4.87 6.93 8.72
CA MET A 211 3.81 5.91 8.84
C MET A 211 2.88 6.19 10.01
N ALA A 212 3.43 6.57 11.18
CA ALA A 212 2.64 6.94 12.34
C ALA A 212 1.79 8.20 12.08
N ASP A 213 2.39 9.24 11.51
CA ASP A 213 1.72 10.51 11.18
C ASP A 213 0.59 10.32 10.14
N MET A 214 0.80 9.44 9.16
CA MET A 214 -0.17 9.13 8.10
C MET A 214 -1.28 8.17 8.57
N GLY A 215 -1.18 7.60 9.77
CA GLY A 215 -2.15 6.62 10.27
C GLY A 215 -2.09 5.27 9.56
N ALA A 216 -0.90 4.86 9.10
CA ALA A 216 -0.68 3.58 8.42
C ALA A 216 -1.00 2.37 9.32
N SER A 217 -1.01 2.53 10.65
CA SER A 217 -1.46 1.50 11.59
C SER A 217 -2.89 1.01 11.35
N SER A 218 -3.72 1.77 10.62
CA SER A 218 -5.07 1.36 10.26
C SER A 218 -5.15 0.23 9.24
N VAL A 219 -4.03 -0.10 8.57
CA VAL A 219 -3.97 -1.12 7.53
C VAL A 219 -2.80 -2.10 7.69
N ILE A 220 -1.96 -1.96 8.71
CA ILE A 220 -0.81 -2.85 8.94
C ILE A 220 -1.08 -3.71 10.16
N ASP A 221 -1.02 -5.04 10.02
CA ASP A 221 -1.12 -5.97 11.15
C ASP A 221 0.24 -6.27 11.77
N TYR A 222 1.26 -6.46 10.92
CA TYR A 222 2.63 -6.75 11.34
C TYR A 222 3.64 -5.90 10.60
N LEU A 223 4.60 -5.35 11.35
CA LEU A 223 5.69 -4.54 10.82
C LEU A 223 7.02 -5.01 11.41
N PHE A 224 7.82 -5.67 10.58
CA PHE A 224 9.17 -6.13 10.89
C PHE A 224 10.16 -5.08 10.41
N VAL A 225 10.99 -4.56 11.32
CA VAL A 225 11.93 -3.47 11.00
C VAL A 225 13.32 -3.87 11.46
N GLU A 226 14.29 -3.85 10.55
CA GLU A 226 15.71 -3.89 10.86
C GLU A 226 16.23 -2.47 11.06
N TRP A 227 16.79 -2.21 12.25
CA TRP A 227 17.18 -0.86 12.63
C TRP A 227 18.67 -0.63 12.40
N HIS A 228 18.99 0.26 11.45
CA HIS A 228 20.36 0.65 11.11
C HIS A 228 20.90 1.76 12.04
N TYR A 229 21.20 1.44 13.30
CA TYR A 229 21.53 2.42 14.36
C TYR A 229 22.78 3.29 14.13
N THR A 230 23.67 2.91 13.22
CA THR A 230 24.93 3.65 12.96
C THR A 230 24.77 4.81 11.98
N LEU A 231 23.61 4.93 11.33
CA LEU A 231 23.34 5.90 10.28
C LEU A 231 22.69 7.21 10.77
N PRO A 232 21.64 7.19 11.60
CA PRO A 232 20.93 8.40 11.98
C PRO A 232 21.59 9.16 13.15
N GLU A 233 21.21 10.43 13.31
CA GLU A 233 21.47 11.21 14.52
C GLU A 233 20.58 10.74 15.69
N GLN A 234 20.97 11.07 16.93
CA GLN A 234 20.25 10.62 18.14
C GLN A 234 18.79 11.10 18.21
N ASP A 235 18.49 12.28 17.67
CA ASP A 235 17.14 12.84 17.64
C ASP A 235 16.23 12.05 16.69
N ALA A 236 16.74 11.61 15.53
CA ALA A 236 16.05 10.76 14.59
C ALA A 236 15.75 9.38 15.20
N ILE A 237 16.70 8.79 15.93
CA ILE A 237 16.47 7.55 16.70
C ILE A 237 15.33 7.74 17.68
N GLN A 238 15.33 8.83 18.46
CA GLN A 238 14.29 9.09 19.44
C GLN A 238 12.92 9.29 18.78
N ARG A 239 12.84 10.04 17.67
CA ARG A 239 11.60 10.24 16.91
C ARG A 239 11.05 8.93 16.37
N ALA A 240 11.90 8.10 15.79
CA ALA A 240 11.52 6.78 15.27
C ALA A 240 11.02 5.85 16.37
N GLN A 241 11.65 5.86 17.55
CA GLN A 241 11.19 5.07 18.70
C GLN A 241 9.79 5.51 19.17
N VAL A 242 9.55 6.81 19.33
CA VAL A 242 8.22 7.33 19.73
C VAL A 242 7.15 6.96 18.70
N ALA A 243 7.49 7.01 17.41
CA ALA A 243 6.60 6.63 16.34
C ALA A 243 6.30 5.11 16.34
N ALA A 244 7.32 4.27 16.53
CA ALA A 244 7.15 2.83 16.66
C ALA A 244 6.23 2.48 17.85
N ASP A 245 6.44 3.11 19.01
CA ASP A 245 5.58 2.95 20.18
C ASP A 245 4.13 3.37 19.88
N THR A 246 3.95 4.42 19.06
CA THR A 246 2.63 4.88 18.61
C THR A 246 1.95 3.86 17.69
N LEU A 247 2.68 3.27 16.75
CA LEU A 247 2.17 2.21 15.88
C LEU A 247 1.74 0.98 16.69
N VAL A 248 2.55 0.57 17.66
CA VAL A 248 2.23 -0.55 18.58
C VAL A 248 1.01 -0.24 19.43
N ALA A 249 0.93 0.97 20.01
CA ALA A 249 -0.23 1.40 20.79
C ALA A 249 -1.53 1.42 19.96
N ASN A 250 -1.41 1.59 18.64
CA ASN A 250 -2.52 1.55 17.69
C ASN A 250 -2.78 0.15 17.08
N GLY A 251 -2.14 -0.89 17.60
CA GLY A 251 -2.45 -2.29 17.28
C GLY A 251 -1.54 -2.97 16.27
N VAL A 252 -0.48 -2.30 15.78
CA VAL A 252 0.52 -2.92 14.91
C VAL A 252 1.41 -3.85 15.74
N ASN A 253 1.56 -5.10 15.30
CA ASN A 253 2.52 -6.01 15.90
C ASN A 253 3.92 -5.75 15.34
N MET A 254 4.83 -5.24 16.18
CA MET A 254 6.22 -4.97 15.83
C MET A 254 7.17 -5.87 16.62
N PRO A 255 7.28 -7.17 16.26
CA PRO A 255 8.24 -8.05 16.91
C PRO A 255 9.67 -7.57 16.64
N HIS A 256 10.59 -7.95 17.52
CA HIS A 256 12.00 -7.75 17.24
C HIS A 256 12.38 -8.50 15.95
N TYR A 257 13.02 -7.77 15.05
CA TYR A 257 13.49 -8.26 13.77
C TYR A 257 14.89 -7.71 13.53
N ASP A 258 15.73 -8.58 13.03
CA ASP A 258 17.10 -8.32 12.61
C ASP A 258 17.27 -9.25 11.42
N SER A 259 17.54 -8.71 10.22
CA SER A 259 17.68 -9.61 9.09
C SER A 259 18.90 -10.48 9.35
N PRO A 260 18.78 -11.79 9.09
CA PRO A 260 19.94 -12.64 9.20
C PRO A 260 20.91 -12.23 8.08
N SER A 261 22.06 -11.68 8.48
CA SER A 261 23.19 -11.28 7.63
C SER A 261 23.87 -12.47 6.96
#